data_AF-A0A956PCU9-F1
#
_entry.id   AF-A0A956PCU9-F1
#
_cell.length_a   1.000
_cell.length_b   1.000
_cell.length_c   1.000
_cell.angle_alpha   90.00
_cell.angle_beta   90.00
_cell.angle_gamma   90.00
#
_symmetry.space_group_name_H-M   'P 1'
#
loop_
_entity.id
_entity.type
_entity.pdbx_description
1 polymer ?
#
loop_
_entity_poly.entity_id
_entity_poly.type
_entity_poly.pdbx_seq_one_letter_code
_entity_poly.pdbx_strand_id
1 'polypeptide(L)'
;MVSEAAFIEILRDILDGERARLTAQFEAGARLRERYGWAWDVFVQSYATNGGVRVWNGFLAEGGAALVRWDALLGEDPANVEAAAARLEALSHRFLTPRWADRTRPALLSTFRRFHAVGGPDRMARTWNGYDQPDTLLRWLKTFPMIGDKYARNMCMDVSHPLILDHIALDHRIHALCDLVEGAPPRIPYRGREGWLRGVAGALGINGWYLDRLLFGRYEEIRAAIS
;
A
#
# COMPACT_ATOMS: atom_id res chain seq x y z
N MET A 1 -10.11 20.40 -18.94
CA MET A 1 -10.76 19.40 -18.08
C MET A 1 -11.61 18.53 -18.98
N VAL A 2 -11.67 17.23 -18.71
CA VAL A 2 -12.52 16.28 -19.46
C VAL A 2 -13.80 16.00 -18.69
N SER A 3 -14.88 15.66 -19.38
CA SER A 3 -16.10 15.20 -18.69
C SER A 3 -15.88 13.85 -18.01
N GLU A 4 -16.66 13.56 -16.97
CA GLU A 4 -16.62 12.25 -16.29
C GLU A 4 -16.89 11.08 -17.26
N ALA A 5 -17.83 11.27 -18.21
CA ALA A 5 -18.12 10.26 -19.23
C ALA A 5 -16.90 9.99 -20.12
N ALA A 6 -16.22 11.03 -20.61
CA ALA A 6 -15.00 10.88 -21.41
C ALA A 6 -13.87 10.21 -20.60
N PHE A 7 -13.74 10.56 -19.32
CA PHE A 7 -12.78 9.93 -18.43
C PHE A 7 -13.04 8.42 -18.28
N ILE A 8 -14.30 8.01 -18.11
CA ILE A 8 -14.70 6.60 -18.01
C ILE A 8 -14.38 5.85 -19.32
N GLU A 9 -14.68 6.42 -20.49
CA GLU A 9 -14.34 5.78 -21.77
C GLU A 9 -12.83 5.56 -21.93
N ILE A 10 -12.02 6.58 -21.64
CA ILE A 10 -10.55 6.48 -21.68
C ILE A 10 -10.04 5.37 -20.75
N LEU A 11 -10.58 5.30 -19.53
CA LEU A 11 -10.21 4.25 -18.59
C LEU A 11 -10.64 2.86 -19.07
N ARG A 12 -11.77 2.74 -19.76
CA ARG A 12 -12.26 1.47 -20.30
C ARG A 12 -11.32 0.92 -21.36
N ASP A 13 -10.89 1.77 -22.30
CA ASP A 13 -9.95 1.39 -23.35
C ASP A 13 -8.62 0.89 -22.76
N ILE A 14 -8.08 1.60 -21.77
CA ILE A 14 -6.83 1.21 -21.11
C ILE A 14 -7.02 -0.07 -20.27
N LEU A 15 -8.15 -0.19 -19.57
CA LEU A 15 -8.47 -1.36 -18.73
C LEU A 15 -8.46 -2.66 -19.53
N ASP A 16 -8.96 -2.65 -20.76
CA ASP A 16 -9.04 -3.86 -21.58
C ASP A 16 -7.65 -4.42 -21.93
N GLY A 17 -6.66 -3.54 -22.15
CA GLY A 17 -5.26 -3.95 -22.30
C GLY A 17 -4.57 -4.39 -21.00
N GLU A 18 -5.06 -3.92 -19.85
CA GLU A 18 -4.41 -4.09 -18.55
C GLU A 18 -4.99 -5.23 -17.70
N ARG A 19 -6.16 -5.77 -18.08
CA ARG A 19 -6.93 -6.71 -17.26
C ARG A 19 -6.09 -7.91 -16.79
N ALA A 20 -5.37 -8.56 -17.69
CA ALA A 20 -4.54 -9.72 -17.35
C ALA A 20 -3.44 -9.37 -16.35
N ARG A 21 -2.78 -8.22 -16.52
CA ARG A 21 -1.74 -7.75 -15.59
C ARG A 21 -2.33 -7.46 -14.22
N LEU A 22 -3.47 -6.78 -14.16
CA LEU A 22 -4.15 -6.45 -12.91
C LEU A 22 -4.63 -7.70 -12.18
N THR A 23 -5.20 -8.68 -12.88
CA THR A 23 -5.59 -9.96 -12.28
C THR A 23 -4.38 -10.72 -11.74
N ALA A 24 -3.28 -10.79 -12.49
CA ALA A 24 -2.04 -11.41 -12.01
C ALA A 24 -1.50 -10.72 -10.74
N GLN A 25 -1.56 -9.38 -10.69
CA GLN A 25 -1.18 -8.60 -9.51
C GLN A 25 -2.12 -8.88 -8.32
N PHE A 26 -3.43 -9.02 -8.56
CA PHE A 26 -4.42 -9.33 -7.53
C PHE A 26 -4.15 -10.69 -6.90
N GLU A 27 -3.92 -11.71 -7.74
CA GLU A 27 -3.60 -13.06 -7.27
C GLU A 27 -2.25 -13.12 -6.56
N ALA A 28 -1.26 -12.35 -7.01
CA ALA A 28 0.03 -12.27 -6.32
C ALA A 28 -0.13 -11.69 -4.91
N GLY A 29 -0.97 -10.67 -4.72
CA GLY A 29 -1.31 -10.14 -3.40
C GLY A 29 -2.04 -11.16 -2.54
N ALA A 30 -2.97 -11.94 -3.11
CA ALA A 30 -3.66 -13.01 -2.39
C ALA A 30 -2.67 -14.09 -1.91
N ARG A 31 -1.76 -14.56 -2.78
CA ARG A 31 -0.69 -15.52 -2.44
C ARG A 31 0.27 -14.95 -1.40
N LEU A 32 0.59 -13.65 -1.45
CA LEU A 32 1.42 -13.01 -0.44
C LEU A 32 0.80 -13.14 0.96
N ARG A 33 -0.53 -12.96 1.08
CA ARG A 33 -1.25 -13.07 2.36
C ARG A 33 -1.23 -14.46 2.98
N GLU A 34 -0.88 -15.49 2.21
CA GLU A 34 -0.75 -16.87 2.69
C GLU A 34 0.66 -17.17 3.21
N ARG A 35 1.64 -16.31 2.92
CA ARG A 35 3.04 -16.51 3.33
C ARG A 35 3.24 -16.19 4.80
N TYR A 36 3.99 -17.02 5.51
CA TYR A 36 4.52 -16.65 6.83
C TYR A 36 5.26 -15.30 6.77
N GLY A 37 5.02 -14.45 7.77
CA GLY A 37 5.68 -13.15 7.84
C GLY A 37 5.05 -12.04 7.00
N TRP A 38 4.02 -12.31 6.19
CA TRP A 38 3.47 -11.33 5.22
C TRP A 38 3.10 -9.99 5.87
N ALA A 39 2.53 -10.02 7.07
CA ALA A 39 2.09 -8.80 7.75
C ALA A 39 3.29 -7.89 8.02
N TRP A 40 4.41 -8.46 8.45
CA TRP A 40 5.65 -7.71 8.65
C TRP A 40 6.20 -7.16 7.33
N ASP A 41 6.23 -7.99 6.28
CA ASP A 41 6.75 -7.59 4.97
C ASP A 41 6.00 -6.39 4.38
N VAL A 42 4.67 -6.35 4.55
CA VAL A 42 3.83 -5.22 4.10
C VAL A 42 4.14 -3.93 4.87
N PHE A 43 4.38 -4.00 6.18
CA PHE A 43 4.82 -2.83 6.95
C PHE A 43 6.19 -2.34 6.49
N VAL A 44 7.16 -3.24 6.31
CA VAL A 44 8.49 -2.87 5.80
C VAL A 44 8.38 -2.18 4.44
N GLN A 45 7.61 -2.76 3.51
CA GLN A 45 7.38 -2.15 2.19
C GLN A 45 6.70 -0.77 2.30
N SER A 46 5.69 -0.62 3.15
CA SER A 46 5.02 0.68 3.35
C SER A 46 5.99 1.74 3.88
N TYR A 47 6.89 1.37 4.80
CA TYR A 47 7.90 2.30 5.32
C TYR A 47 9.00 2.59 4.30
N ALA A 48 9.50 1.57 3.60
CA ALA A 48 10.55 1.71 2.60
C ALA A 48 10.15 2.60 1.42
N THR A 49 8.86 2.63 1.09
CA THR A 49 8.32 3.42 -0.03
C THR A 49 7.89 4.83 0.35
N ASN A 50 8.07 5.23 1.62
CA ASN A 50 7.88 6.62 2.03
C ASN A 50 8.85 7.54 1.29
N GLY A 51 8.29 8.48 0.52
CA GLY A 51 9.08 9.39 -0.31
C GLY A 51 9.49 8.84 -1.67
N GLY A 52 9.02 7.66 -2.05
CA GLY A 52 9.24 7.06 -3.37
C GLY A 52 9.77 5.63 -3.29
N VAL A 53 9.58 4.88 -4.38
CA VAL A 53 9.91 3.45 -4.46
C VAL A 53 11.36 3.16 -4.88
N ARG A 54 12.09 4.18 -5.38
CA ARG A 54 13.39 3.99 -6.02
C ARG A 54 14.44 3.34 -5.12
N VAL A 55 14.57 3.83 -3.88
CA VAL A 55 15.56 3.30 -2.91
C VAL A 55 15.20 1.86 -2.52
N TRP A 56 13.92 1.61 -2.28
CA TRP A 56 13.41 0.27 -2.00
C TRP A 56 13.69 -0.72 -3.14
N ASN A 57 13.42 -0.33 -4.39
CA ASN A 57 13.66 -1.18 -5.55
C ASN A 57 15.16 -1.52 -5.73
N GLY A 58 16.06 -0.56 -5.48
CA GLY A 58 17.50 -0.82 -5.48
C GLY A 58 17.90 -1.86 -4.43
N PHE A 59 17.40 -1.68 -3.20
CA PHE A 59 17.64 -2.63 -2.11
C PHE A 59 17.11 -4.04 -2.42
N LEU A 60 15.93 -4.13 -3.05
CA LEU A 60 15.37 -5.42 -3.50
C LEU A 60 16.22 -6.09 -4.57
N ALA A 61 16.73 -5.33 -5.55
CA ALA A 61 17.59 -5.85 -6.62
C ALA A 61 18.90 -6.44 -6.09
N GLU A 62 19.38 -5.96 -4.94
CA GLU A 62 20.56 -6.50 -4.23
C GLU A 62 20.22 -7.72 -3.34
N GLY A 63 19.00 -8.27 -3.41
CA GLY A 63 18.56 -9.36 -2.55
C GLY A 63 18.21 -8.93 -1.12
N GLY A 64 18.12 -7.62 -0.86
CA GLY A 64 17.90 -7.06 0.47
C GLY A 64 16.59 -7.50 1.14
N ALA A 65 15.60 -7.92 0.36
CA ALA A 65 14.32 -8.44 0.87
C ALA A 65 14.52 -9.55 1.91
N ALA A 66 15.49 -10.44 1.70
CA ALA A 66 15.77 -11.54 2.62
C ALA A 66 16.34 -11.06 3.96
N LEU A 67 17.09 -9.96 3.96
CA LEU A 67 17.77 -9.41 5.15
C LEU A 67 16.79 -8.79 6.15
N VAL A 68 15.65 -8.32 5.67
CA VAL A 68 14.63 -7.64 6.48
C VAL A 68 13.44 -8.54 6.81
N ARG A 69 13.50 -9.84 6.46
CA ARG A 69 12.48 -10.80 6.89
C ARG A 69 12.50 -10.94 8.40
N TRP A 70 11.33 -11.24 8.97
CA TRP A 70 11.16 -11.37 10.42
C TRP A 70 12.20 -12.29 11.07
N ASP A 71 12.33 -13.52 10.58
CA ASP A 71 13.26 -14.50 11.16
C ASP A 71 14.73 -14.11 10.94
N ALA A 72 15.05 -13.46 9.80
CA ALA A 72 16.40 -12.98 9.51
C ALA A 72 16.82 -11.86 10.46
N LEU A 73 15.88 -11.01 10.89
CA LEU A 73 16.13 -9.97 11.88
C LEU A 73 16.37 -10.55 13.27
N LEU A 74 15.61 -11.58 13.66
CA LEU A 74 15.74 -12.24 14.95
C LEU A 74 17.06 -13.05 15.07
N GLY A 75 17.49 -13.69 13.99
CA GLY A 75 18.72 -14.49 13.99
C GLY A 75 18.66 -15.65 14.99
N GLU A 76 19.76 -15.93 15.68
CA GLU A 76 19.91 -17.08 16.58
C GLU A 76 19.25 -16.89 17.95
N ASP A 77 18.97 -15.65 18.35
CA ASP A 77 18.32 -15.33 19.64
C ASP A 77 17.01 -14.54 19.43
N PRO A 78 15.90 -15.25 19.17
CA PRO A 78 14.58 -14.63 19.00
C PRO A 78 14.07 -13.83 20.20
N ALA A 79 14.61 -14.07 21.41
CA ALA A 79 14.20 -13.36 22.61
C ALA A 79 14.83 -11.96 22.70
N ASN A 80 15.98 -11.75 22.04
CA ASN A 80 16.71 -10.49 22.09
C ASN A 80 16.19 -9.46 21.07
N VAL A 81 15.06 -8.86 21.40
CA VAL A 81 14.39 -7.84 20.58
C VAL A 81 15.27 -6.63 20.26
N GLU A 82 16.13 -6.21 21.19
CA GLU A 82 16.96 -5.01 20.98
C GLU A 82 18.13 -5.28 20.04
N ALA A 83 18.73 -6.47 20.06
CA ALA A 83 19.71 -6.85 19.06
C ALA A 83 19.10 -6.92 17.64
N ALA A 84 17.88 -7.46 17.54
CA ALA A 84 17.14 -7.49 16.27
C ALA A 84 16.74 -6.09 15.80
N ALA A 85 16.31 -5.21 16.73
CA ALA A 85 15.99 -3.82 16.43
C ALA A 85 17.23 -3.03 15.96
N ALA A 86 18.39 -3.24 16.57
CA ALA A 86 19.65 -2.62 16.14
C ALA A 86 20.06 -3.08 14.73
N ARG A 87 19.86 -4.37 14.42
CA ARG A 87 20.08 -4.91 13.05
C ARG A 87 19.13 -4.26 12.04
N LEU A 88 17.84 -4.16 12.37
CA LEU A 88 16.85 -3.49 11.53
C LEU A 88 17.20 -2.01 11.34
N GLU A 89 17.62 -1.33 12.40
CA GLU A 89 18.05 0.06 12.36
C GLU A 89 19.21 0.26 11.38
N ALA A 90 20.27 -0.55 11.51
CA ALA A 90 21.42 -0.51 10.60
C ALA A 90 21.02 -0.77 9.15
N LEU A 91 20.16 -1.77 8.90
CA LEU A 91 19.66 -2.08 7.56
C LEU A 91 18.79 -0.94 6.99
N SER A 92 18.03 -0.23 7.82
CA SER A 92 17.11 0.83 7.40
C SER A 92 17.80 1.95 6.62
N HIS A 93 19.08 2.21 6.88
CA HIS A 93 19.87 3.20 6.14
C HIS A 93 20.02 2.86 4.64
N ARG A 94 19.88 1.59 4.27
CA ARG A 94 20.01 1.13 2.88
C ARG A 94 18.72 1.22 2.09
N PHE A 95 17.57 1.20 2.76
CA PHE A 95 16.28 1.06 2.09
C PHE A 95 15.27 2.16 2.38
N LEU A 96 15.52 3.04 3.36
CA LEU A 96 14.69 4.22 3.61
C LEU A 96 15.15 5.41 2.77
N THR A 97 14.19 6.18 2.26
CA THR A 97 14.48 7.46 1.59
C THR A 97 15.07 8.47 2.59
N PRO A 98 16.27 9.04 2.34
CA PRO A 98 16.94 9.94 3.29
C PRO A 98 16.07 11.10 3.78
N ARG A 99 15.30 11.73 2.87
CA ARG A 99 14.39 12.84 3.19
C ARG A 99 13.37 12.52 4.29
N TRP A 100 12.96 11.26 4.42
CA TRP A 100 11.93 10.82 5.38
C TRP A 100 12.48 9.92 6.48
N ALA A 101 13.78 9.63 6.46
CA ALA A 101 14.40 8.61 7.30
C ALA A 101 14.24 8.94 8.79
N ASP A 102 14.39 10.19 9.19
CA ASP A 102 14.30 10.61 10.60
C ASP A 102 12.93 10.38 11.22
N ARG A 103 11.87 10.36 10.40
CA ARG A 103 10.50 10.04 10.85
C ARG A 103 10.16 8.58 10.65
N THR A 104 10.64 7.99 9.56
CA THR A 104 10.26 6.64 9.14
C THR A 104 11.01 5.56 9.93
N ARG A 105 12.29 5.79 10.27
CA ARG A 105 13.09 4.83 11.04
C ARG A 105 12.53 4.60 12.44
N PRO A 106 12.23 5.64 13.27
CA PRO A 106 11.60 5.41 14.56
C PRO A 106 10.23 4.73 14.44
N ALA A 107 9.44 5.06 13.42
CA ALA A 107 8.15 4.41 13.14
C ALA A 107 8.30 2.92 12.83
N LEU A 108 9.27 2.56 11.99
CA LEU A 108 9.61 1.19 11.65
C LEU A 108 10.08 0.40 12.88
N LEU A 109 10.98 0.97 13.69
CA LEU A 109 11.48 0.32 14.91
C LEU A 109 10.38 0.15 15.97
N SER A 110 9.53 1.15 16.15
CA SER A 110 8.36 1.07 17.03
C SER A 110 7.40 -0.04 16.57
N THR A 111 7.17 -0.15 15.26
CA THR A 111 6.35 -1.21 14.68
C THR A 111 6.97 -2.59 14.87
N PHE A 112 8.28 -2.73 14.66
CA PHE A 112 9.00 -3.98 14.91
C PHE A 112 8.83 -4.45 16.36
N ARG A 113 9.05 -3.56 17.34
CA ARG A 113 8.83 -3.88 18.75
C ARG A 113 7.38 -4.25 19.05
N ARG A 114 6.41 -3.60 18.41
CA ARG A 114 4.98 -3.96 18.54
C ARG A 114 4.70 -5.36 18.00
N PHE A 115 5.27 -5.73 16.86
CA PHE A 115 5.19 -7.09 16.33
C PHE A 115 5.79 -8.11 17.30
N HIS A 116 6.97 -7.81 17.86
CA HIS A 116 7.64 -8.70 18.81
C HIS A 116 6.80 -8.89 20.09
N ALA A 117 6.30 -7.79 20.66
CA ALA A 117 5.48 -7.79 21.87
C ALA A 117 4.18 -8.60 21.74
N VAL A 118 3.57 -8.62 20.55
CA VAL A 118 2.37 -9.45 20.30
C VAL A 118 2.73 -10.90 19.95
N GLY A 119 4.01 -11.28 19.93
CA GLY A 119 4.48 -12.63 19.63
C GLY A 119 4.65 -12.93 18.14
N GLY A 120 4.95 -11.91 17.33
CA GLY A 120 5.41 -12.06 15.96
C GLY A 120 4.34 -11.80 14.86
N PRO A 121 4.75 -11.96 13.59
CA PRO A 121 3.95 -11.56 12.43
C PRO A 121 2.66 -12.36 12.29
N ASP A 122 2.63 -13.63 12.68
CA ASP A 122 1.42 -14.44 12.58
C ASP A 122 0.32 -13.99 13.54
N ARG A 123 0.68 -13.58 14.76
CA ARG A 123 -0.27 -13.00 15.73
C ARG A 123 -0.77 -11.64 15.25
N MET A 124 0.11 -10.86 14.61
CA MET A 124 -0.30 -9.61 13.98
C MET A 124 -1.24 -9.85 12.80
N ALA A 125 -0.93 -10.81 11.92
CA ALA A 125 -1.76 -11.20 10.80
C ALA A 125 -3.15 -11.70 11.25
N ARG A 126 -3.21 -12.49 12.33
CA ARG A 126 -4.50 -12.90 12.93
C ARG A 126 -5.31 -11.71 13.43
N THR A 127 -4.67 -10.74 14.10
CA THR A 127 -5.35 -9.50 14.50
C THR A 127 -5.88 -8.73 13.29
N TRP A 128 -5.05 -8.57 12.26
CA TRP A 128 -5.42 -7.88 11.01
C TRP A 128 -6.61 -8.55 10.33
N ASN A 129 -6.56 -9.87 10.13
CA ASN A 129 -7.62 -10.65 9.47
C ASN A 129 -8.85 -10.86 10.36
N GLY A 130 -8.77 -10.57 11.67
CA GLY A 130 -9.86 -10.73 12.62
C GLY A 130 -10.87 -9.59 12.61
N TYR A 131 -10.59 -8.50 11.90
CA TYR A 131 -11.58 -7.45 11.67
C TYR A 131 -12.63 -7.90 10.64
N ASP A 132 -13.87 -7.47 10.86
CA ASP A 132 -15.03 -7.75 10.01
C ASP A 132 -15.54 -6.49 9.27
N GLN A 133 -15.17 -5.30 9.76
CA GLN A 133 -15.56 -4.02 9.19
C GLN A 133 -14.35 -3.25 8.60
N PRO A 134 -14.44 -2.76 7.34
CA PRO A 134 -13.36 -2.00 6.69
C PRO A 134 -12.88 -0.80 7.51
N ASP A 135 -13.82 0.00 8.03
CA ASP A 135 -13.52 1.22 8.79
C ASP A 135 -12.80 0.92 10.12
N THR A 136 -13.07 -0.23 10.74
CA THR A 136 -12.39 -0.64 11.98
C THR A 136 -10.98 -1.10 11.68
N LEU A 137 -10.79 -1.91 10.62
CA LEU A 137 -9.47 -2.31 10.15
C LEU A 137 -8.59 -1.11 9.79
N LEU A 138 -9.12 -0.17 8.99
CA LEU A 138 -8.38 1.02 8.57
C LEU A 138 -8.04 1.93 9.76
N ARG A 139 -8.94 2.10 10.73
CA ARG A 139 -8.64 2.84 11.97
C ARG A 139 -7.54 2.17 12.78
N TRP A 140 -7.56 0.84 12.89
CA TRP A 140 -6.51 0.11 13.58
C TRP A 140 -5.15 0.23 12.89
N LEU A 141 -5.09 0.10 11.56
CA LEU A 141 -3.84 0.31 10.80
C LEU A 141 -3.29 1.72 11.00
N LYS A 142 -4.17 2.73 11.08
CA LYS A 142 -3.78 4.12 11.35
C LYS A 142 -3.25 4.37 12.77
N THR A 143 -3.32 3.38 13.68
CA THR A 143 -2.64 3.46 14.98
C THR A 143 -1.12 3.28 14.86
N PHE A 144 -0.64 2.73 13.75
CA PHE A 144 0.79 2.58 13.51
C PHE A 144 1.39 3.92 13.05
N PRO A 145 2.56 4.32 13.57
CA PRO A 145 3.17 5.60 13.21
C PRO A 145 3.39 5.69 11.70
N MET A 146 3.15 6.88 11.13
CA MET A 146 3.27 7.19 9.70
C MET A 146 2.27 6.45 8.77
N ILE A 147 1.33 5.66 9.30
CA ILE A 147 0.28 5.03 8.50
C ILE A 147 -0.97 5.94 8.47
N GLY A 148 -1.11 6.70 7.38
CA GLY A 148 -2.29 7.53 7.11
C GLY A 148 -3.36 6.81 6.28
N ASP A 149 -4.38 7.57 5.84
CA ASP A 149 -5.50 7.03 5.05
C ASP A 149 -5.07 6.31 3.78
N LYS A 150 -4.09 6.87 3.05
CA LYS A 150 -3.50 6.24 1.86
C LYS A 150 -2.84 4.91 2.21
N TYR A 151 -1.89 4.90 3.15
CA TYR A 151 -1.09 3.71 3.44
C TYR A 151 -1.93 2.60 4.06
N ALA A 152 -2.89 2.92 4.92
CA ALA A 152 -3.82 1.91 5.46
C ALA A 152 -4.56 1.14 4.35
N ARG A 153 -4.98 1.82 3.28
CA ARG A 153 -5.60 1.18 2.11
C ARG A 153 -4.58 0.45 1.26
N ASN A 154 -3.48 1.11 0.91
CA ASN A 154 -2.46 0.51 0.03
C ASN A 154 -1.88 -0.78 0.62
N MET A 155 -1.63 -0.82 1.92
CA MET A 155 -1.15 -2.02 2.62
C MET A 155 -2.13 -3.19 2.50
N CYS A 156 -3.44 -2.93 2.68
CA CYS A 156 -4.47 -3.94 2.46
C CYS A 156 -4.58 -4.36 0.98
N MET A 157 -4.38 -3.42 0.05
CA MET A 157 -4.37 -3.70 -1.38
C MET A 157 -3.15 -4.50 -1.82
N ASP A 158 -1.99 -4.31 -1.20
CA ASP A 158 -0.75 -5.06 -1.48
C ASP A 158 -0.93 -6.57 -1.20
N VAL A 159 -1.90 -6.93 -0.34
CA VAL A 159 -2.26 -8.31 0.00
C VAL A 159 -3.69 -8.70 -0.40
N SER A 160 -4.30 -7.94 -1.31
CA SER A 160 -5.66 -8.19 -1.84
C SER A 160 -6.70 -8.46 -0.75
N HIS A 161 -6.66 -7.71 0.36
CA HIS A 161 -7.50 -7.93 1.55
C HIS A 161 -8.99 -7.81 1.20
N PRO A 162 -9.84 -8.83 1.50
CA PRO A 162 -11.22 -8.87 1.02
C PRO A 162 -12.08 -7.70 1.52
N LEU A 163 -11.83 -7.19 2.73
CA LEU A 163 -12.56 -6.04 3.26
C LEU A 163 -12.27 -4.71 2.54
N ILE A 164 -11.19 -4.60 1.77
CA ILE A 164 -10.71 -3.32 1.22
C ILE A 164 -10.81 -3.29 -0.32
N LEU A 165 -11.48 -4.29 -0.93
CA LEU A 165 -11.58 -4.41 -2.39
C LEU A 165 -12.25 -3.22 -3.07
N ASP A 166 -13.19 -2.56 -2.40
CA ASP A 166 -13.89 -1.38 -2.93
C ASP A 166 -13.25 -0.05 -2.50
N HIS A 167 -12.13 -0.08 -1.77
CA HIS A 167 -11.43 1.14 -1.35
C HIS A 167 -10.38 1.55 -2.39
N ILE A 168 -9.91 2.81 -2.29
CA ILE A 168 -8.91 3.39 -3.23
C ILE A 168 -7.87 4.18 -2.44
N ALA A 169 -6.59 3.93 -2.68
CA ALA A 169 -5.48 4.55 -1.97
C ALA A 169 -5.03 5.83 -2.68
N LEU A 170 -5.80 6.91 -2.50
CA LEU A 170 -5.54 8.22 -3.11
C LEU A 170 -4.15 8.76 -2.74
N ASP A 171 -3.25 8.79 -3.72
CA ASP A 171 -1.98 9.51 -3.64
C ASP A 171 -2.03 10.80 -4.47
N HIS A 172 -0.94 11.57 -4.46
CA HIS A 172 -0.88 12.85 -5.17
C HIS A 172 -1.10 12.74 -6.68
N ARG A 173 -0.77 11.61 -7.32
CA ARG A 173 -0.98 11.37 -8.74
C ARG A 173 -2.44 11.09 -9.04
N ILE A 174 -3.07 10.22 -8.26
CA ILE A 174 -4.51 9.97 -8.38
C ILE A 174 -5.28 11.27 -8.14
N HIS A 175 -4.89 12.06 -7.14
CA HIS A 175 -5.47 13.39 -6.93
C HIS A 175 -5.31 14.30 -8.15
N ALA A 176 -4.13 14.32 -8.78
CA ALA A 176 -3.87 15.12 -9.96
C ALA A 176 -4.73 14.69 -11.16
N LEU A 177 -4.98 13.39 -11.35
CA LEU A 177 -5.92 12.91 -12.38
C LEU A 177 -7.34 13.40 -12.10
N CYS A 178 -7.83 13.26 -10.86
CA CYS A 178 -9.16 13.76 -10.50
C CYS A 178 -9.31 15.27 -10.75
N ASP A 179 -8.26 16.06 -10.50
CA ASP A 179 -8.30 17.52 -10.69
C ASP A 179 -8.43 17.92 -12.17
N LEU A 180 -8.25 16.98 -13.12
CA LEU A 180 -8.45 17.20 -14.56
C LEU A 180 -9.85 16.80 -15.05
N VAL A 181 -10.68 16.22 -14.19
CA VAL A 181 -12.03 15.74 -14.53
C VAL A 181 -13.07 16.72 -14.00
N GLU A 182 -13.98 17.16 -14.87
CA GLU A 182 -15.08 18.03 -14.52
C GLU A 182 -15.99 17.37 -13.48
N GLY A 183 -16.39 18.12 -12.45
CA GLY A 183 -17.27 17.61 -11.40
C GLY A 183 -16.60 16.71 -10.36
N ALA A 184 -15.31 16.40 -10.49
CA ALA A 184 -14.60 15.61 -9.49
C ALA A 184 -14.59 16.32 -8.12
N PRO A 185 -14.92 15.62 -7.01
CA PRO A 185 -14.94 16.23 -5.68
C PRO A 185 -13.57 16.79 -5.27
N PRO A 186 -13.52 17.78 -4.37
CA PRO A 186 -12.25 18.31 -3.85
C PRO A 186 -11.41 17.22 -3.16
N ARG A 187 -10.11 17.49 -2.99
CA ARG A 187 -9.17 16.57 -2.32
C ARG A 187 -9.59 16.24 -0.87
N ILE A 188 -10.24 17.20 -0.20
CA ILE A 188 -10.71 17.09 1.17
C ILE A 188 -12.23 17.33 1.18
N PRO A 189 -13.03 16.47 1.84
CA PRO A 189 -12.62 15.29 2.61
C PRO A 189 -12.24 14.10 1.72
N TYR A 190 -11.27 13.29 2.16
CA TYR A 190 -10.78 12.08 1.46
C TYR A 190 -11.92 11.16 0.99
N ARG A 191 -12.91 10.95 1.86
CA ARG A 191 -14.08 10.10 1.60
C ARG A 191 -14.90 10.54 0.39
N GLY A 192 -14.99 11.85 0.13
CA GLY A 192 -15.75 12.37 -1.00
C GLY A 192 -15.14 11.94 -2.33
N ARG A 193 -13.82 12.14 -2.48
CA ARG A 193 -13.10 11.76 -3.70
C ARG A 193 -12.96 10.24 -3.86
N GLU A 194 -12.75 9.50 -2.77
CA GLU A 194 -12.76 8.04 -2.80
C GLU A 194 -14.13 7.51 -3.24
N GLY A 195 -15.22 8.05 -2.68
CA GLY A 195 -16.59 7.66 -3.05
C GLY A 195 -16.91 7.93 -4.52
N TRP A 196 -16.47 9.06 -5.07
CA TRP A 196 -16.61 9.36 -6.49
C TRP A 196 -15.87 8.36 -7.38
N LEU A 197 -14.61 8.05 -7.05
CA LEU A 197 -13.86 7.03 -7.81
C LEU A 197 -14.47 5.63 -7.68
N ARG A 198 -15.15 5.29 -6.57
CA ARG A 198 -15.92 4.04 -6.51
C ARG A 198 -17.07 4.02 -7.52
N GLY A 199 -17.73 5.16 -7.75
CA GLY A 199 -18.71 5.33 -8.81
C GLY A 199 -18.09 5.07 -10.19
N VAL A 200 -16.91 5.65 -10.45
CA VAL A 200 -16.14 5.40 -11.68
C VAL A 200 -15.80 3.91 -11.84
N ALA A 201 -15.35 3.24 -10.78
CA ALA A 201 -15.07 1.80 -10.80
C ALA A 201 -16.33 0.99 -11.15
N GLY A 202 -17.47 1.34 -10.54
CA GLY A 202 -18.77 0.73 -10.85
C GLY A 202 -19.17 0.89 -12.31
N ALA A 203 -18.97 2.07 -12.91
CA ALA A 203 -19.25 2.31 -14.33
C ALA A 203 -18.32 1.53 -15.29
N LEU A 204 -17.16 1.09 -14.80
CA LEU A 204 -16.21 0.22 -15.51
C LEU A 204 -16.44 -1.27 -15.23
N GLY A 205 -17.38 -1.63 -14.35
CA GLY A 205 -17.62 -3.03 -13.96
C GLY A 205 -16.47 -3.66 -13.16
N ILE A 206 -15.69 -2.85 -12.44
CA ILE A 206 -14.57 -3.28 -11.60
C ILE A 206 -14.70 -2.72 -10.18
N ASN A 207 -13.93 -3.25 -9.24
CA ASN A 207 -13.88 -2.73 -7.88
C ASN A 207 -12.81 -1.63 -7.70
N GLY A 208 -12.77 -1.04 -6.51
CA GLY A 208 -11.82 0.03 -6.16
C GLY A 208 -10.35 -0.40 -6.26
N TRP A 209 -10.03 -1.66 -5.92
CA TRP A 209 -8.68 -2.19 -6.04
C TRP A 209 -8.19 -2.16 -7.49
N TYR A 210 -9.00 -2.65 -8.44
CA TYR A 210 -8.62 -2.63 -9.86
C TYR A 210 -8.44 -1.21 -10.37
N LEU A 211 -9.35 -0.31 -10.02
CA LEU A 211 -9.25 1.09 -10.42
C LEU A 211 -8.00 1.75 -9.85
N ASP A 212 -7.70 1.55 -8.55
CA ASP A 212 -6.48 2.07 -7.92
C ASP A 212 -5.21 1.65 -8.66
N ARG A 213 -5.08 0.35 -8.94
CA ARG A 213 -3.91 -0.21 -9.63
C ARG A 213 -3.82 0.22 -11.09
N LEU A 214 -4.94 0.45 -11.76
CA LEU A 214 -4.99 1.03 -13.11
C LEU A 214 -4.51 2.48 -13.09
N LEU A 215 -5.13 3.33 -12.26
CA LEU A 215 -4.81 4.76 -12.16
C LEU A 215 -3.33 4.99 -11.77
N PHE A 216 -2.82 4.21 -10.83
CA PHE A 216 -1.43 4.30 -10.40
C PHE A 216 -0.47 3.77 -11.48
N GLY A 217 -0.76 2.61 -12.06
CA GLY A 217 0.13 1.90 -12.98
C GLY A 217 0.22 2.54 -14.36
N ARG A 218 -0.86 3.20 -14.80
CA ARG A 218 -0.97 3.86 -16.12
C ARG A 218 -1.10 5.38 -15.98
N TYR A 219 -0.64 5.95 -14.87
CA TYR A 219 -0.78 7.38 -14.55
C TYR A 219 -0.39 8.31 -15.71
N GLU A 220 0.78 8.11 -16.32
CA GLU A 220 1.27 8.99 -17.39
C GLU A 220 0.43 8.90 -18.66
N GLU A 221 0.00 7.70 -19.04
CA GLU A 221 -0.87 7.48 -20.21
C GLU A 221 -2.26 8.08 -20.01
N ILE A 222 -2.87 7.81 -18.85
CA ILE A 222 -4.18 8.38 -18.49
C ILE A 222 -4.08 9.90 -18.48
N ARG A 223 -3.04 10.44 -17.84
CA ARG A 223 -2.80 11.88 -17.80
C ARG A 223 -2.67 12.47 -19.20
N ALA A 224 -1.90 11.84 -20.09
CA ALA A 224 -1.73 12.31 -21.46
C ALA A 224 -3.05 12.26 -22.26
N ALA A 225 -3.92 11.28 -22.02
CA ALA A 225 -5.19 11.14 -22.70
C ALA A 225 -6.27 12.15 -22.22
N ILE A 226 -6.17 12.65 -20.99
CA ILE A 226 -7.15 13.60 -20.40
C ILE A 226 -6.66 15.04 -20.28
N SER A 227 -5.42 15.31 -20.69
CA SER A 227 -4.85 16.67 -20.73
C SER A 227 -5.26 17.38 -22.01
#